data_AF-A0A496YXJ8-F1
#
_entry.id   AF-A0A496YXJ8-F1
#
_cell.length_a   1.000
_cell.length_b   1.000
_cell.length_c   1.000
_cell.angle_alpha   90.00
_cell.angle_beta   90.00
_cell.angle_gamma   90.00
#
_symmetry.space_group_name_H-M   'P 1'
#
loop_
_entity.id
_entity.type
_entity.pdbx_description
1 polymer ?
#
loop_
_entity_poly.entity_id
_entity_poly.type
_entity_poly.pdbx_seq_one_letter_code
_entity_poly.pdbx_strand_id
1 'polypeptide(L)'
;MSSVVLKWLLLGQIGIDITLAIVFVFALRKFVYFQRENLLETATDKVGPFLTEAKRVAGQFRLQLKEKHRLVKSLNEELDRRIASLNVLLNRADVLLSSGIGSERPAASGNLIPSNSQQSQIIGLAKQGRNAKEIAKMLSLPRGEVELVLELKRKFIRLRKQR
;
A
#
# COMPACT_ATOMS: atom_id res chain seq x y z
N MET A 1 -12.50 -95.58 -7.44
CA MET A 1 -12.64 -94.91 -6.13
C MET A 1 -11.72 -93.71 -5.94
N SER A 2 -10.53 -93.69 -6.52
CA SER A 2 -9.53 -92.62 -6.33
C SER A 2 -9.93 -91.22 -6.83
N SER A 3 -10.77 -91.12 -7.87
CA SER A 3 -11.23 -89.82 -8.42
C SER A 3 -12.25 -89.09 -7.54
N VAL A 4 -13.05 -89.82 -6.76
CA VAL A 4 -14.03 -89.23 -5.84
C VAL A 4 -13.32 -88.65 -4.63
N VAL A 5 -12.38 -89.39 -4.05
CA VAL A 5 -11.56 -88.93 -2.92
C VAL A 5 -10.75 -87.69 -3.30
N LEU A 6 -10.14 -87.66 -4.50
CA LEU A 6 -9.39 -86.50 -4.99
C LEU A 6 -10.28 -85.25 -5.14
N LYS A 7 -11.52 -85.41 -5.63
CA LYS A 7 -12.49 -84.31 -5.75
C LYS A 7 -12.92 -83.75 -4.39
N TRP A 8 -13.16 -84.62 -3.40
CA TRP A 8 -13.48 -84.19 -2.03
C TRP A 8 -12.30 -83.51 -1.34
N LEU A 9 -11.06 -83.99 -1.57
CA LEU A 9 -9.85 -83.38 -1.03
C LEU A 9 -9.63 -81.97 -1.61
N LEU A 10 -9.81 -81.80 -2.93
CA LEU A 10 -9.74 -80.51 -3.62
C LEU A 10 -10.81 -79.53 -3.14
N LEU A 11 -12.04 -80.00 -2.95
CA LEU A 11 -13.15 -79.15 -2.48
C LEU A 11 -12.94 -78.68 -1.04
N GLY A 12 -12.38 -79.55 -0.19
CA GLY A 12 -12.00 -79.19 1.19
C GLY A 12 -10.89 -78.14 1.24
N GLN A 13 -9.87 -78.27 0.39
CA GLN A 13 -8.77 -77.31 0.32
C GLN A 13 -9.25 -75.91 -0.12
N ILE A 14 -10.14 -75.84 -1.12
CA ILE A 14 -10.75 -74.58 -1.58
C ILE A 14 -11.56 -73.91 -0.46
N GLY A 15 -12.30 -74.70 0.33
CA GLY A 15 -13.05 -74.17 1.48
C GLY A 15 -12.16 -73.51 2.53
N ILE A 16 -11.00 -74.13 2.82
CA ILE A 16 -10.01 -73.60 3.76
C ILE A 16 -9.42 -72.29 3.23
N ASP A 17 -9.02 -72.23 1.96
CA ASP A 17 -8.43 -71.03 1.37
C ASP A 17 -9.43 -69.86 1.31
N ILE A 18 -10.69 -70.13 0.98
CA ILE A 18 -11.76 -69.11 1.01
C ILE A 18 -11.97 -68.58 2.43
N THR A 19 -12.00 -69.47 3.42
CA THR A 19 -12.17 -69.07 4.82
C THR A 19 -10.99 -68.24 5.29
N LEU A 20 -9.76 -68.63 4.93
CA LEU A 20 -8.54 -67.88 5.20
C LEU A 20 -8.58 -66.49 4.56
N ALA A 21 -8.99 -66.41 3.28
CA ALA A 21 -9.11 -65.15 2.56
C ALA A 21 -10.14 -64.21 3.21
N ILE A 22 -11.30 -64.73 3.63
CA ILE A 22 -12.33 -63.94 4.32
C ILE A 22 -11.81 -63.41 5.65
N VAL A 23 -11.19 -64.27 6.47
CA VAL A 23 -10.60 -63.86 7.76
C VAL A 23 -9.49 -62.83 7.54
N PHE A 24 -8.65 -63.03 6.53
CA PHE A 24 -7.57 -62.11 6.21
C PHE A 24 -8.10 -60.75 5.75
N VAL A 25 -9.10 -60.71 4.87
CA VAL A 25 -9.76 -59.46 4.46
C VAL A 25 -10.44 -58.78 5.64
N PHE A 26 -11.09 -59.55 6.53
CA PHE A 26 -11.71 -59.00 7.73
C PHE A 26 -10.68 -58.42 8.70
N ALA A 27 -9.56 -59.11 8.91
CA ALA A 27 -8.45 -58.65 9.72
C ALA A 27 -7.80 -57.40 9.14
N LEU A 28 -7.59 -57.35 7.82
CA LEU A 28 -7.08 -56.16 7.13
C LEU A 28 -8.04 -54.99 7.25
N ARG A 29 -9.35 -55.20 7.07
CA ARG A 29 -10.35 -54.14 7.25
C ARG A 29 -10.33 -53.61 8.69
N LYS A 30 -10.29 -54.50 9.68
CA LYS A 30 -10.23 -54.13 11.09
C LYS A 30 -8.94 -53.38 11.44
N PHE A 31 -7.81 -53.84 10.92
CA PHE A 31 -6.50 -53.25 11.18
C PHE A 31 -6.31 -51.90 10.49
N VAL A 32 -6.72 -51.78 9.22
CA VAL A 32 -6.64 -50.52 8.45
C VAL A 32 -7.56 -49.46 9.05
N TYR A 33 -8.77 -49.84 9.50
CA TYR A 33 -9.67 -48.92 10.16
C TYR A 33 -9.08 -48.39 11.47
N PHE A 34 -8.58 -49.29 12.32
CA PHE A 34 -7.94 -48.92 13.59
C PHE A 34 -6.67 -48.08 13.40
N GLN A 35 -5.85 -48.38 12.39
CA GLN A 35 -4.61 -47.65 12.14
C GLN A 35 -4.87 -46.25 11.55
N ARG A 36 -5.88 -46.11 10.67
CA ARG A 36 -6.25 -44.82 10.07
C ARG A 36 -6.70 -43.80 11.10
N GLU A 37 -7.46 -44.21 12.10
CA GLU A 37 -7.98 -43.31 13.13
C GLU A 37 -6.82 -42.70 13.94
N ASN A 38 -5.91 -43.55 14.41
CA ASN A 38 -4.70 -43.13 15.14
C ASN A 38 -3.73 -42.27 14.28
N LEU A 39 -3.60 -42.58 12.98
CA LEU A 39 -2.76 -41.83 12.04
C LEU A 39 -3.35 -40.45 11.73
N LEU A 40 -4.67 -40.36 11.51
CA LEU A 40 -5.34 -39.10 11.22
C LEU A 40 -5.36 -38.18 12.43
N GLU A 41 -5.52 -38.73 13.64
CA GLU A 41 -5.42 -37.95 14.87
C GLU A 41 -4.01 -37.37 15.03
N THR A 42 -2.96 -38.20 14.90
CA THR A 42 -1.56 -37.75 14.98
C THR A 42 -1.19 -36.74 13.87
N ALA A 43 -1.74 -36.89 12.66
CA ALA A 43 -1.49 -35.99 11.55
C ALA A 43 -2.21 -34.64 11.74
N THR A 44 -3.45 -34.67 12.23
CA THR A 44 -4.25 -33.47 12.50
C THR A 44 -3.67 -32.67 13.65
N ASP A 45 -3.21 -33.35 14.70
CA ASP A 45 -2.63 -32.74 15.89
C ASP A 45 -1.27 -32.07 15.60
N LYS A 46 -0.54 -32.56 14.59
CA LYS A 46 0.69 -31.90 14.11
C LYS A 46 0.42 -30.73 13.18
N VAL A 47 -0.63 -30.78 12.34
CA VAL A 47 -0.93 -29.74 11.35
C VAL A 47 -1.58 -28.50 11.97
N GLY A 48 -2.37 -28.65 13.04
CA GLY A 48 -2.96 -27.52 13.79
C GLY A 48 -1.96 -26.45 14.26
N PRO A 49 -0.87 -26.81 14.95
CA PRO A 49 0.15 -25.87 15.38
C PRO A 49 0.89 -25.23 14.18
N PHE A 50 1.21 -25.98 13.11
CA PHE A 50 1.82 -25.40 11.91
C PHE A 50 0.93 -24.37 11.21
N LEU A 51 -0.39 -24.62 11.12
CA LEU A 51 -1.35 -23.67 10.56
C LEU A 51 -1.46 -22.40 11.41
N THR A 52 -1.38 -22.56 12.73
CA THR A 52 -1.42 -21.44 13.68
C THR A 52 -0.15 -20.60 13.57
N GLU A 53 1.00 -21.25 13.47
CA GLU A 53 2.30 -20.61 13.27
C GLU A 53 2.35 -19.88 11.91
N ALA A 54 1.84 -20.51 10.84
CA ALA A 54 1.74 -19.90 9.52
C ALA A 54 0.83 -18.66 9.52
N LYS A 55 -0.31 -18.69 10.23
CA LYS A 55 -1.16 -17.52 10.42
C LYS A 55 -0.46 -16.40 11.19
N ARG A 56 0.32 -16.75 12.23
CA ARG A 56 1.11 -15.79 13.03
C ARG A 56 2.17 -15.11 12.19
N VAL A 57 2.94 -15.88 11.41
CA VAL A 57 3.98 -15.38 10.49
C VAL A 57 3.37 -14.52 9.39
N ALA A 58 2.25 -14.94 8.78
CA ALA A 58 1.55 -14.13 7.78
C ALA A 58 1.01 -12.81 8.37
N GLY A 59 0.54 -12.82 9.62
CA GLY A 59 0.13 -11.61 10.34
C GLY A 59 1.28 -10.63 10.56
N GLN A 60 2.45 -11.12 11.00
CA GLN A 60 3.66 -10.31 11.17
C GLN A 60 4.18 -9.78 9.82
N PHE A 61 4.14 -10.59 8.77
CA PHE A 61 4.49 -10.15 7.41
C PHE A 61 3.58 -9.03 6.93
N ARG A 62 2.26 -9.11 7.16
CA ARG A 62 1.31 -8.04 6.80
C ARG A 62 1.59 -6.74 7.55
N LEU A 63 1.96 -6.81 8.82
CA LEU A 63 2.34 -5.63 9.62
C LEU A 63 3.62 -4.99 9.07
N GLN A 64 4.65 -5.78 8.79
CA GLN A 64 5.90 -5.29 8.20
C GLN A 64 5.69 -4.70 6.80
N LEU A 65 4.81 -5.28 5.98
CA LEU A 65 4.50 -4.76 4.65
C LEU A 65 3.78 -3.41 4.72
N LYS A 66 2.86 -3.24 5.68
CA LYS A 66 2.17 -1.97 5.93
C LYS A 66 3.15 -0.89 6.38
N GLU A 67 4.14 -1.26 7.18
CA GLU A 67 5.20 -0.37 7.65
C GLU A 67 6.17 0.00 6.53
N LYS A 68 6.61 -0.96 5.71
CA LYS A 68 7.43 -0.69 4.52
C LYS A 68 6.70 0.17 3.49
N HIS A 69 5.41 -0.04 3.26
CA HIS A 69 4.63 0.85 2.39
C HIS A 69 4.53 2.27 2.92
N ARG A 70 4.41 2.43 4.25
CA ARG A 70 4.41 3.75 4.89
C ARG A 70 5.76 4.46 4.72
N LEU A 71 6.87 3.71 4.83
CA LEU A 71 8.22 4.23 4.57
C LEU A 71 8.40 4.66 3.11
N VAL A 72 7.96 3.85 2.15
CA VAL A 72 8.01 4.18 0.72
C VAL A 72 7.18 5.43 0.43
N LYS A 73 6.00 5.55 1.05
CA LYS A 73 5.17 6.74 0.91
C LYS A 73 5.84 7.99 1.47
N SER A 74 6.47 7.91 2.65
CA SER A 74 7.22 9.05 3.21
C SER A 74 8.44 9.40 2.37
N LEU A 75 9.12 8.41 1.80
CA LEU A 75 10.26 8.64 0.90
C LEU A 75 9.80 9.35 -0.38
N ASN A 76 8.65 8.96 -0.94
CA ASN A 76 8.07 9.59 -2.11
C ASN A 76 7.64 11.04 -1.82
N GLU A 77 7.00 11.28 -0.67
CA GLU A 77 6.66 12.63 -0.22
C GLU A 77 7.89 13.51 0.01
N GLU A 78 9.01 12.94 0.47
CA GLU A 78 10.27 13.66 0.61
C GLU A 78 10.94 13.95 -0.74
N LEU A 79 10.91 13.00 -1.67
CA LEU A 79 11.40 13.21 -3.04
C LEU A 79 10.58 14.29 -3.76
N ASP A 80 9.25 14.29 -3.63
CA ASP A 80 8.38 15.33 -4.20
C ASP A 80 8.71 16.72 -3.61
N ARG A 81 8.98 16.81 -2.30
CA ARG A 81 9.44 18.07 -1.68
C ARG A 81 10.80 18.51 -2.22
N ARG A 82 11.75 17.58 -2.39
CA ARG A 82 13.07 17.88 -2.94
C ARG A 82 12.97 18.36 -4.39
N ILE A 83 12.16 17.69 -5.23
CA ILE A 83 11.88 18.10 -6.61
C ILE A 83 11.27 19.49 -6.64
N ALA A 84 10.26 19.77 -5.81
CA ALA A 84 9.64 21.08 -5.74
C ALA A 84 10.65 22.16 -5.31
N SER A 85 11.50 21.87 -4.31
CA SER A 85 12.52 22.81 -3.84
C SER A 85 13.58 23.11 -4.91
N LEU A 86 14.00 22.08 -5.66
CA LEU A 86 14.93 22.21 -6.78
C LEU A 86 14.31 23.02 -7.92
N ASN A 87 13.03 22.79 -8.25
CA ASN A 87 12.34 23.57 -9.27
C ASN A 87 12.23 25.05 -8.90
N VAL A 88 11.98 25.35 -7.61
CA VAL A 88 11.96 26.72 -7.11
C VAL A 88 13.34 27.36 -7.19
N LEU A 89 14.40 26.64 -6.82
CA LEU A 89 15.78 27.12 -6.91
C LEU A 89 16.22 27.34 -8.36
N LEU A 90 15.87 26.43 -9.25
CA LEU A 90 16.16 26.52 -10.68
C LEU A 90 15.45 27.72 -11.30
N ASN A 91 14.15 27.91 -11.00
CA ASN A 91 13.40 29.07 -11.46
C ASN A 91 13.98 30.39 -10.92
N ARG A 92 14.43 30.42 -9.66
CA ARG A 92 15.14 31.60 -9.11
C ARG A 92 16.46 31.87 -9.83
N ALA A 93 17.23 30.84 -10.12
CA ALA A 93 18.50 30.97 -10.85
C ALA A 93 18.25 31.43 -12.30
N ASP A 94 17.22 30.89 -12.96
CA ASP A 94 16.82 31.23 -14.31
C ASP A 94 16.32 32.67 -14.42
N VAL A 95 15.54 33.14 -13.45
CA VAL A 95 15.13 34.55 -13.34
C VAL A 95 16.34 35.46 -13.14
N LEU A 96 17.33 35.07 -12.32
CA LEU A 96 18.53 35.88 -12.10
C LEU A 96 19.44 35.92 -13.33
N LEU A 97 19.59 34.80 -14.05
CA LEU A 97 20.35 34.72 -15.31
C LEU A 97 19.66 35.50 -16.42
N SER A 98 18.33 35.38 -16.53
CA SER A 98 17.51 36.16 -17.48
C SER A 98 17.47 37.65 -17.13
N SER A 99 17.64 38.01 -15.85
CA SER A 99 17.76 39.42 -15.42
C SER A 99 19.18 39.99 -15.59
N GLY A 100 20.18 39.13 -15.78
CA GLY A 100 21.59 39.52 -16.01
C GLY A 100 21.93 39.77 -17.48
N ILE A 101 21.07 39.37 -18.41
CA ILE A 101 21.25 39.56 -19.85
C ILE A 101 20.03 40.29 -20.40
N GLY A 102 20.14 41.62 -20.55
CA GLY A 102 19.19 42.41 -21.33
C GLY A 102 18.29 43.33 -20.52
N SER A 103 18.77 44.57 -20.35
CA SER A 103 17.89 45.71 -20.23
C SER A 103 17.01 45.79 -21.48
N GLU A 104 15.69 45.56 -21.34
CA GLU A 104 14.58 46.24 -22.01
C GLU A 104 13.24 45.48 -21.78
N ARG A 105 12.28 46.14 -21.12
CA ARG A 105 10.86 45.76 -21.07
C ARG A 105 10.23 46.00 -22.47
N PRO A 106 9.06 45.40 -22.86
CA PRO A 106 7.90 45.13 -22.00
C PRO A 106 7.09 43.83 -22.28
N ALA A 107 6.28 43.46 -21.27
CA ALA A 107 5.00 42.75 -21.34
C ALA A 107 4.88 41.46 -22.20
N ALA A 108 4.86 40.30 -21.53
CA ALA A 108 3.74 39.33 -21.63
C ALA A 108 3.98 38.14 -20.69
N SER A 109 2.96 37.83 -19.89
CA SER A 109 2.57 36.49 -19.42
C SER A 109 3.69 35.52 -19.00
N GLY A 110 4.00 35.50 -17.71
CA GLY A 110 4.80 34.43 -17.12
C GLY A 110 4.60 34.37 -15.61
N ASN A 111 3.50 33.74 -15.18
CA ASN A 111 3.26 33.15 -13.86
C ASN A 111 4.32 33.42 -12.76
N LEU A 112 4.38 34.65 -12.25
CA LEU A 112 5.07 34.93 -11.01
C LEU A 112 4.08 34.60 -9.89
N ILE A 113 4.14 33.37 -9.40
CA ILE A 113 3.60 33.06 -8.06
C ILE A 113 4.40 33.96 -7.11
N PRO A 114 3.77 34.94 -6.43
CA PRO A 114 4.50 35.85 -5.57
C PRO A 114 5.27 35.01 -4.55
N SER A 115 6.55 35.32 -4.32
CA SER A 115 7.34 34.60 -3.33
C SER A 115 6.60 34.59 -1.99
N ASN A 116 6.67 33.49 -1.23
CA ASN A 116 5.92 33.32 0.02
C ASN A 116 6.14 34.50 1.01
N SER A 117 7.31 35.14 0.95
CA SER A 117 7.63 36.37 1.69
C SER A 117 6.82 37.59 1.20
N GLN A 118 6.69 37.78 -0.12
CA GLN A 118 5.91 38.87 -0.72
C GLN A 118 4.41 38.70 -0.44
N GLN A 119 3.88 37.47 -0.54
CA GLN A 119 2.49 37.18 -0.18
C GLN A 119 2.20 37.53 1.27
N SER A 120 3.12 37.18 2.18
CA SER A 120 3.00 37.47 3.61
C SER A 120 2.98 38.98 3.90
N GLN A 121 3.80 39.76 3.17
CA GLN A 121 3.82 41.22 3.27
C GLN A 121 2.53 41.86 2.74
N ILE A 122 2.03 41.44 1.57
CA ILE A 122 0.75 41.90 1.01
C ILE A 122 -0.39 41.65 1.99
N ILE A 123 -0.45 40.44 2.55
CA ILE A 123 -1.46 40.05 3.53
C ILE A 123 -1.33 40.88 4.81
N GLY A 124 -0.10 41.14 5.27
CA GLY A 124 0.17 41.94 6.46
C GLY A 124 -0.33 43.38 6.31
N LEU A 125 -0.01 44.02 5.18
CA LEU A 125 -0.45 45.38 4.87
C LEU A 125 -1.97 45.46 4.69
N ALA A 126 -2.59 44.47 4.07
CA ALA A 126 -4.05 44.42 3.92
C ALA A 126 -4.78 44.25 5.26
N LYS A 127 -4.18 43.51 6.22
CA LYS A 127 -4.72 43.44 7.59
C LYS A 127 -4.66 44.77 8.33
N GLN A 128 -3.74 45.66 7.95
CA GLN A 128 -3.63 47.02 8.49
C GLN A 128 -4.65 47.99 7.84
N GLY A 129 -5.59 47.48 7.03
CA GLY A 129 -6.63 48.28 6.38
C GLY A 129 -6.19 49.00 5.10
N ARG A 130 -4.98 48.73 4.61
CA ARG A 130 -4.47 49.34 3.36
C ARG A 130 -5.17 48.75 2.14
N ASN A 131 -5.44 49.60 1.15
CA ASN A 131 -6.10 49.17 -0.08
C ASN A 131 -5.09 48.60 -1.10
N ALA A 132 -5.55 47.76 -2.03
CA ALA A 132 -4.70 47.08 -3.02
C ALA A 132 -3.83 48.05 -3.84
N LYS A 133 -4.35 49.25 -4.16
CA LYS A 133 -3.61 50.30 -4.86
C LYS A 133 -2.45 50.87 -4.03
N GLU A 134 -2.65 51.02 -2.72
CA GLU A 134 -1.63 51.54 -1.80
C GLU A 134 -0.53 50.50 -1.56
N ILE A 135 -0.94 49.24 -1.39
CA ILE A 135 -0.02 48.11 -1.22
C ILE A 135 0.83 47.93 -2.48
N ALA A 136 0.22 48.00 -3.66
CA ALA A 136 0.93 47.94 -4.94
C ALA A 136 1.99 49.05 -5.07
N LYS A 137 1.64 50.28 -4.64
CA LYS A 137 2.58 51.41 -4.64
C LYS A 137 3.71 51.24 -3.62
N MET A 138 3.40 50.75 -2.42
CA MET A 138 4.36 50.60 -1.32
C MET A 138 5.34 49.45 -1.54
N LEU A 139 4.88 48.36 -2.17
CA LEU A 139 5.70 47.19 -2.48
C LEU A 139 6.28 47.21 -3.89
N SER A 140 6.01 48.27 -4.67
CA SER A 140 6.37 48.37 -6.10
C SER A 140 5.92 47.14 -6.92
N LEU A 141 4.73 46.62 -6.60
CA LEU A 141 4.14 45.44 -7.24
C LEU A 141 3.01 45.83 -8.21
N PRO A 142 2.74 45.02 -9.24
CA PRO A 142 1.58 45.21 -10.10
C PRO A 142 0.28 45.12 -9.29
N ARG A 143 -0.65 46.05 -9.52
CA ARG A 143 -1.96 46.05 -8.84
C ARG A 143 -2.69 44.72 -8.99
N GLY A 144 -2.64 44.11 -10.18
CA GLY A 144 -3.30 42.83 -10.44
C GLY A 144 -2.78 41.67 -9.58
N GLU A 145 -1.49 41.66 -9.27
CA GLU A 145 -0.87 40.63 -8.43
C GLU A 145 -1.32 40.77 -6.96
N VAL A 146 -1.35 42.00 -6.45
CA VAL A 146 -1.86 42.29 -5.11
C VAL A 146 -3.34 41.90 -4.98
N GLU A 147 -4.14 42.22 -5.99
CA GLU A 147 -5.57 41.92 -6.02
C GLU A 147 -5.84 40.40 -6.06
N LEU A 148 -5.08 39.67 -6.89
CA LEU A 148 -5.14 38.21 -6.98
C LEU A 148 -4.82 37.53 -5.63
N VAL A 149 -3.75 37.97 -4.94
CA VAL A 149 -3.37 37.42 -3.63
C VAL A 149 -4.47 37.64 -2.58
N LEU A 150 -5.07 38.83 -2.57
CA LEU A 150 -6.16 39.15 -1.65
C LEU A 150 -7.42 38.35 -1.96
N GLU A 151 -7.74 38.14 -3.23
CA GLU A 151 -8.88 37.34 -3.67
C GLU A 151 -8.71 35.86 -3.31
N LEU A 152 -7.54 35.28 -3.59
CA LEU A 152 -7.20 33.90 -3.21
C LEU A 152 -7.39 33.72 -1.71
N LYS A 153 -6.88 34.65 -0.89
CA LYS A 153 -7.03 34.60 0.56
C LYS A 153 -8.50 34.62 1.00
N ARG A 154 -9.33 35.49 0.42
CA ARG A 154 -10.78 35.52 0.68
C ARG A 154 -11.44 34.19 0.31
N LYS A 155 -11.03 33.58 -0.81
CA LYS A 155 -11.55 32.27 -1.26
C LYS A 155 -11.18 31.15 -0.28
N PHE A 156 -9.93 31.09 0.19
CA PHE A 156 -9.51 30.13 1.21
C PHE A 156 -10.25 30.29 2.54
N ILE A 157 -10.49 31.52 3.00
CA ILE A 157 -11.26 31.77 4.22
C ILE A 157 -12.70 31.28 4.07
N ARG A 158 -13.34 31.55 2.91
CA ARG A 158 -14.69 31.05 2.61
C ARG A 158 -14.76 29.52 2.60
N LEU A 159 -13.80 28.85 1.96
CA LEU A 159 -13.74 27.39 1.92
C LEU A 159 -13.54 26.75 3.30
N ARG A 160 -12.77 27.39 4.20
CA ARG A 160 -12.61 26.92 5.57
C ARG A 160 -13.84 27.12 6.45
N LYS A 161 -14.72 28.05 6.12
CA LYS A 161 -15.96 28.32 6.88
C LYS A 161 -17.12 27.38 6.49
N GLN A 162 -17.00 26.66 5.37
CA GLN A 162 -17.99 25.69 4.87
C GLN A 162 -17.70 24.24 5.27
N ARG A 163 -16.59 23.98 5.97
CA ARG A 163 -16.28 22.71 6.64
C ARG A 163 -16.56 22.87 8.13
#